data_AF-A0A0D7WUV0-F1
#
_entry.id   AF-A0A0D7WUV0-F1
#
_cell.length_a   1.000
_cell.length_b   1.000
_cell.length_c   1.000
_cell.angle_alpha   90.00
_cell.angle_beta   90.00
_cell.angle_gamma   90.00
#
_symmetry.space_group_name_H-M   'P 1'
#
loop_
_entity.id
_entity.type
_entity.pdbx_description
1 polymer ?
#
loop_
_entity_poly.entity_id
_entity_poly.type
_entity_poly.pdbx_seq_one_letter_code
_entity_poly.pdbx_strand_id
1 'polypeptide(L)'
;MEYDIKDVAFYLRKSRGEGTKDLDKHRSILVEMAIKNKWRYIEYFEIASSEDIEYRPKFKQLLKDVQDGIYDAVIVVDYDRLGRGDLSDQAYVKKVFIESETLIVTPEKIYNLSDESDDLMVDVKGLIARQ
;
A
#
# COMPACT_ATOMS: atom_id res chain seq x y z
N MET A 1 -16.27 3.34 -12.10
CA MET A 1 -15.16 3.53 -13.06
C MET A 1 -14.37 2.24 -13.07
N GLU A 2 -14.07 1.71 -14.25
CA GLU A 2 -13.27 0.48 -14.40
C GLU A 2 -11.83 0.92 -14.68
N TYR A 3 -10.91 0.60 -13.77
CA TYR A 3 -9.49 0.92 -13.91
C TYR A 3 -8.79 -0.18 -14.74
N ASP A 4 -7.99 0.19 -15.73
CA ASP A 4 -7.16 -0.78 -16.49
C ASP A 4 -5.86 -1.03 -15.71
N ILE A 5 -5.90 -1.98 -14.78
CA ILE A 5 -4.75 -2.35 -13.94
C ILE A 5 -4.07 -3.58 -14.55
N LYS A 6 -2.74 -3.52 -14.75
CA LYS A 6 -1.93 -4.64 -15.29
C LYS A 6 -0.72 -4.94 -14.44
N ASP A 7 0.05 -3.93 -14.08
CA ASP A 7 1.30 -4.05 -13.34
C ASP A 7 1.12 -3.56 -11.90
N VAL A 8 1.33 -4.45 -10.94
CA VAL A 8 1.07 -4.14 -9.53
C VAL A 8 2.25 -4.48 -8.63
N ALA A 9 2.36 -3.77 -7.52
CA ALA A 9 3.32 -4.11 -6.47
C ALA A 9 2.57 -4.59 -5.23
N PHE A 10 3.02 -5.68 -4.62
CA PHE A 10 2.50 -6.12 -3.32
C PHE A 10 3.40 -5.57 -2.24
N TYR A 11 2.82 -4.92 -1.24
CA TYR A 11 3.57 -4.50 -0.07
C TYR A 11 3.15 -5.30 1.16
N LEU A 12 4.08 -6.13 1.64
CA LEU A 12 3.88 -7.07 2.74
C LEU A 12 4.79 -6.67 3.91
N ARG A 13 4.22 -6.00 4.91
CA ARG A 13 4.91 -5.64 6.15
C ARG A 13 4.54 -6.57 7.27
N LYS A 14 5.55 -7.23 7.85
CA LYS A 14 5.43 -8.03 9.07
C LYS A 14 5.95 -7.24 10.27
N SER A 15 5.11 -7.02 11.27
CA SER A 15 5.59 -6.55 12.57
C SER A 15 6.30 -7.68 13.31
N ARG A 16 7.30 -7.36 14.17
CA ARG A 16 8.09 -8.36 14.90
C ARG A 16 7.23 -9.24 15.83
N GLY A 17 6.05 -8.76 16.23
CA GLY A 17 5.07 -9.51 17.04
C GLY A 17 4.02 -10.29 16.24
N GLU A 18 3.95 -10.13 14.91
CA GLU A 18 2.99 -10.86 14.07
C GLU A 18 3.51 -12.28 13.74
N GLY A 19 2.61 -13.26 13.78
CA GLY A 19 2.94 -14.65 13.46
C GLY A 19 3.30 -14.83 11.98
N THR A 20 4.12 -15.83 11.65
CA THR A 20 4.39 -16.22 10.24
C THR A 20 3.11 -16.65 9.52
N LYS A 21 2.19 -17.32 10.22
CA LYS A 21 0.92 -17.80 9.66
C LYS A 21 0.00 -16.68 9.17
N ASP A 22 0.06 -15.49 9.74
CA ASP A 22 -0.80 -14.38 9.35
C ASP A 22 -0.31 -13.72 8.06
N LEU A 23 1.01 -13.66 7.88
CA LEU A 23 1.64 -13.15 6.67
C LEU A 23 1.35 -14.06 5.45
N ASP A 24 1.48 -15.38 5.60
CA ASP A 24 1.22 -16.32 4.51
C ASP A 24 -0.23 -16.26 4.04
N LYS A 25 -1.17 -16.05 4.98
CA LYS A 25 -2.59 -15.81 4.66
C LYS A 25 -2.77 -14.50 3.88
N HIS A 26 -2.19 -13.40 4.36
CA HIS A 26 -2.29 -12.10 3.67
C HIS A 26 -1.73 -12.19 2.25
N ARG A 27 -0.55 -12.79 2.09
CA ARG A 27 0.07 -13.02 0.79
C ARG A 27 -0.83 -13.85 -0.12
N SER A 28 -1.41 -14.94 0.39
CA SER A 28 -2.31 -15.79 -0.39
C SER A 28 -3.52 -15.01 -0.92
N ILE A 29 -4.15 -14.17 -0.09
CA ILE A 29 -5.27 -13.31 -0.48
C ILE A 29 -4.86 -12.37 -1.63
N LEU A 30 -3.70 -11.72 -1.52
CA LEU A 30 -3.24 -10.78 -2.56
C LEU A 30 -2.91 -11.51 -3.87
N VAL A 31 -2.25 -12.67 -3.78
CA VAL A 31 -1.91 -13.51 -4.94
C VAL A 31 -3.17 -13.99 -5.65
N GLU A 32 -4.16 -14.51 -4.92
CA GLU A 32 -5.45 -14.94 -5.48
C GLU A 32 -6.15 -13.78 -6.21
N MET A 33 -6.11 -12.58 -5.63
CA MET A 33 -6.67 -11.38 -6.24
C MET A 33 -5.94 -11.01 -7.55
N ALA A 34 -4.61 -11.01 -7.57
CA ALA A 34 -3.87 -10.73 -8.80
C ALA A 34 -4.11 -11.79 -9.88
N ILE A 35 -4.17 -13.08 -9.52
CA ILE A 35 -4.44 -14.17 -10.47
C ILE A 35 -5.84 -14.00 -11.08
N LYS A 36 -6.86 -13.74 -10.25
CA LYS A 36 -8.25 -13.55 -10.69
C LYS A 36 -8.37 -12.39 -11.67
N ASN A 37 -7.65 -11.29 -11.42
CA ASN A 37 -7.66 -10.10 -12.25
C ASN A 37 -6.60 -10.11 -13.37
N LYS A 38 -5.78 -11.17 -13.46
CA LYS A 38 -4.68 -11.32 -14.43
C LYS A 38 -3.61 -10.22 -14.34
N TRP A 39 -3.32 -9.75 -13.13
CA TRP A 39 -2.29 -8.76 -12.86
C TRP A 39 -0.90 -9.40 -12.75
N ARG A 40 0.11 -8.73 -13.29
CA ARG A 40 1.52 -9.04 -13.07
C ARG A 40 1.96 -8.36 -11.79
N TYR A 41 2.64 -9.07 -10.90
CA TYR A 41 3.00 -8.53 -9.59
C TYR A 41 4.47 -8.71 -9.23
N ILE A 42 5.00 -7.76 -8.44
CA ILE A 42 6.29 -7.84 -7.75
C ILE A 42 6.05 -7.67 -6.24
N GLU A 43 6.72 -8.48 -5.42
CA GLU A 43 6.55 -8.46 -3.97
C GLU A 43 7.66 -7.66 -3.25
N TYR A 44 7.23 -6.73 -2.40
CA TYR A 44 8.06 -5.98 -1.46
C TYR A 44 7.75 -6.49 -0.05
N PHE A 45 8.64 -7.33 0.48
CA PHE A 45 8.51 -7.89 1.81
C PHE A 45 9.54 -7.30 2.78
N GLU A 46 9.08 -6.84 3.94
CA GLU A 46 9.97 -6.46 5.04
C GLU A 46 9.43 -6.77 6.44
N ILE A 47 10.37 -6.90 7.38
CA ILE A 47 10.08 -7.05 8.81
C ILE A 47 10.46 -5.74 9.50
N ALA A 48 9.46 -4.98 9.93
CA ALA A 48 9.67 -3.68 10.57
C ALA A 48 8.66 -3.46 11.71
N SER A 49 9.19 -3.02 12.85
CA SER A 49 8.39 -2.62 14.03
C SER A 49 8.24 -1.11 14.18
N SER A 50 9.01 -0.33 13.43
CA SER A 50 8.91 1.13 13.42
C SER A 50 7.83 1.55 12.42
N GLU A 51 7.14 2.63 12.75
CA GLU A 51 6.17 3.29 11.88
C GLU A 51 6.83 4.25 10.89
N ASP A 52 8.04 4.73 11.23
CA ASP A 52 8.79 5.71 10.42
C ASP A 52 9.26 5.08 9.11
N ILE A 53 9.02 5.78 8.00
CA ILE A 53 9.41 5.34 6.67
C ILE A 53 10.93 5.16 6.57
N GLU A 54 11.71 5.92 7.34
CA GLU A 54 13.17 5.89 7.26
C GLU A 54 13.77 4.51 7.58
N TYR A 55 13.14 3.76 8.49
CA TYR A 55 13.57 2.42 8.87
C TYR A 55 12.90 1.30 8.06
N ARG A 56 12.24 1.64 6.95
CA ARG A 56 11.48 0.73 6.08
C ARG A 56 12.09 0.69 4.67
N PRO A 57 13.27 0.06 4.48
CA PRO A 57 14.01 0.14 3.22
C PRO A 57 13.24 -0.43 2.03
N LYS A 58 12.38 -1.44 2.22
CA LYS A 58 11.58 -1.99 1.12
C LYS A 58 10.41 -1.09 0.76
N PHE A 59 9.82 -0.43 1.76
CA PHE A 59 8.83 0.60 1.49
C PHE A 59 9.43 1.80 0.75
N LYS A 60 10.62 2.26 1.15
CA LYS A 60 11.32 3.34 0.43
C LYS A 60 11.62 2.97 -1.02
N GLN A 61 12.05 1.72 -1.27
CA GLN A 61 12.24 1.23 -2.64
C GLN A 61 10.93 1.24 -3.42
N LEU A 62 9.85 0.72 -2.83
CA LEU A 62 8.53 0.73 -3.45
C LEU A 62 8.07 2.15 -3.81
N LEU A 63 8.18 3.11 -2.89
CA LEU A 63 7.76 4.50 -3.15
C LEU A 63 8.56 5.11 -4.31
N LYS A 64 9.85 4.78 -4.42
CA LYS A 64 10.66 5.20 -5.57
C LYS A 64 10.14 4.57 -6.87
N ASP A 65 9.88 3.28 -6.88
CA ASP A 65 9.41 2.57 -8.08
C ASP A 65 8.00 3.06 -8.50
N VAL A 66 7.17 3.47 -7.54
CA VAL A 66 5.88 4.15 -7.78
C VAL A 66 6.10 5.54 -8.39
N GLN A 67 7.01 6.35 -7.84
CA GLN A 67 7.38 7.66 -8.41
C GLN A 67 7.91 7.54 -9.85
N ASP A 68 8.63 6.47 -10.15
CA ASP A 68 9.16 6.18 -11.49
C ASP A 68 8.07 5.67 -12.46
N GLY A 69 6.81 5.52 -12.02
CA GLY A 69 5.66 5.14 -12.84
C GLY A 69 5.68 3.66 -13.26
N ILE A 70 6.29 2.79 -12.46
CA ILE A 70 6.48 1.37 -12.80
C ILE A 70 5.20 0.55 -12.62
N TYR A 71 4.28 1.00 -11.77
CA TYR A 71 3.09 0.24 -11.37
C TYR A 71 1.81 1.05 -11.55
N ASP A 72 0.74 0.38 -11.98
CA ASP A 72 -0.62 0.94 -12.04
C ASP A 72 -1.26 0.96 -10.64
N ALA A 73 -0.89 -0.01 -9.79
CA ALA A 73 -1.43 -0.12 -8.45
C ALA A 73 -0.46 -0.75 -7.43
N VAL A 74 -0.57 -0.32 -6.18
CA VAL A 74 0.04 -0.98 -5.03
C VAL A 74 -1.03 -1.71 -4.23
N ILE A 75 -0.81 -3.00 -3.99
CA ILE A 75 -1.73 -3.87 -3.28
C ILE A 75 -1.24 -4.12 -1.86
N VAL A 76 -2.13 -3.88 -0.91
CA VAL A 76 -1.90 -4.14 0.51
C VAL A 76 -3.13 -4.81 1.12
N VAL A 77 -2.94 -5.66 2.13
CA VAL A 77 -4.07 -6.29 2.83
C VAL A 77 -4.91 -5.26 3.58
N ASP A 78 -4.28 -4.18 4.04
CA ASP A 78 -4.89 -3.05 4.70
C ASP A 78 -4.07 -1.79 4.37
N TYR A 79 -4.74 -0.65 4.20
CA TYR A 79 -4.12 0.66 4.00
C TYR A 79 -3.08 0.97 5.08
N ASP A 80 -3.35 0.56 6.32
CA ASP A 80 -2.47 0.76 7.48
C ASP A 80 -1.09 0.11 7.34
N ARG A 81 -0.91 -0.79 6.37
CA ARG A 81 0.41 -1.33 6.04
C ARG A 81 1.33 -0.28 5.46
N LEU A 82 0.81 0.68 4.70
CA LEU A 82 1.61 1.75 4.09
C LEU A 82 2.20 2.70 5.13
N GLY A 83 1.56 2.85 6.29
CA GLY A 83 2.13 3.56 7.42
C GLY A 83 1.09 4.41 8.14
N ARG A 84 1.29 4.56 9.44
CA ARG A 84 0.48 5.43 10.33
C ARG A 84 1.35 6.47 11.05
N GLY A 85 2.58 6.66 10.57
CA GLY A 85 3.57 7.54 11.18
C GLY A 85 3.13 9.00 11.20
N ASP A 86 4.08 9.92 11.35
CA ASP A 86 3.74 11.33 11.44
C ASP A 86 3.04 11.88 10.18
N LEU A 87 2.41 13.05 10.32
CA LEU A 87 1.66 13.68 9.24
C LEU A 87 2.53 13.98 8.01
N SER A 88 3.83 14.17 8.19
CA SER A 88 4.78 14.43 7.09
C SER A 88 5.00 13.17 6.27
N ASP A 89 5.20 12.03 6.92
CA ASP A 89 5.32 10.73 6.25
C ASP A 89 4.04 10.38 5.48
N GLN A 90 2.87 10.64 6.07
CA GLN A 90 1.58 10.43 5.39
C GLN A 90 1.41 11.36 4.19
N ALA A 91 1.74 12.65 4.34
CA ALA A 91 1.68 13.61 3.24
C ALA A 91 2.64 13.22 2.10
N TYR A 92 3.83 12.70 2.43
CA TYR A 92 4.78 12.21 1.44
C TYR A 92 4.22 11.01 0.66
N VAL A 93 3.70 10.00 1.36
CA VAL A 93 3.09 8.83 0.71
C VAL A 93 1.93 9.25 -0.19
N LYS A 94 1.00 10.08 0.32
CA LYS A 94 -0.11 10.60 -0.48
C LYS A 94 0.37 11.28 -1.76
N LYS A 95 1.34 12.20 -1.62
CA LYS A 95 1.92 12.92 -2.75
C LYS A 95 2.49 11.97 -3.81
N VAL A 96 3.23 10.94 -3.40
CA VAL A 96 3.79 9.93 -4.31
C VAL A 96 2.70 9.25 -5.14
N PHE A 97 1.62 8.80 -4.50
CA PHE A 97 0.53 8.11 -5.17
C PHE A 97 -0.30 9.03 -6.07
N ILE A 98 -0.54 10.28 -5.65
CA ILE A 98 -1.25 11.29 -6.46
C ILE A 98 -0.43 11.65 -7.70
N GLU A 99 0.86 11.96 -7.54
CA GLU A 99 1.73 12.40 -8.65
C GLU A 99 1.99 11.30 -9.68
N SER A 100 2.02 10.04 -9.25
CA SER A 100 2.19 8.88 -10.12
C SER A 100 0.88 8.33 -10.68
N GLU A 101 -0.26 8.89 -10.27
CA GLU A 101 -1.62 8.37 -10.57
C GLU A 101 -1.78 6.88 -10.21
N THR A 102 -0.95 6.37 -9.30
CA THR A 102 -0.94 4.96 -8.90
C THR A 102 -2.07 4.71 -7.91
N LEU A 103 -2.82 3.63 -8.11
CA LEU A 103 -3.92 3.25 -7.24
C LEU A 103 -3.43 2.50 -5.99
N ILE A 104 -4.17 2.58 -4.90
CA ILE A 104 -3.96 1.71 -3.74
C ILE A 104 -5.10 0.71 -3.68
N VAL A 105 -4.78 -0.58 -3.70
CA VAL A 105 -5.78 -1.65 -3.74
C VAL A 105 -5.72 -2.46 -2.45
N THR A 106 -6.86 -2.59 -1.78
CA THR A 106 -7.08 -3.56 -0.73
C THR A 106 -8.12 -4.58 -1.18
N PRO A 107 -8.25 -5.74 -0.49
CA PRO A 107 -9.33 -6.68 -0.78
C PRO A 107 -10.73 -6.07 -0.66
N GLU A 108 -10.88 -5.00 0.13
CA GLU A 108 -12.17 -4.35 0.37
C GLU A 108 -12.45 -3.18 -0.59
N LYS A 109 -11.42 -2.44 -1.02
CA LYS A 109 -11.58 -1.20 -1.76
C LYS A 109 -10.36 -0.86 -2.62
N ILE A 110 -10.62 -0.22 -3.76
CA ILE A 110 -9.61 0.51 -4.53
C ILE A 110 -9.70 1.98 -4.15
N TYR A 111 -8.57 2.57 -3.78
CA TYR A 111 -8.42 3.99 -3.45
C TYR A 111 -7.69 4.69 -4.59
N ASN A 112 -8.26 5.78 -5.06
CA ASN A 112 -7.61 6.73 -5.94
C ASN A 112 -7.41 8.04 -5.15
N LEU A 113 -6.18 8.33 -4.73
CA LEU A 113 -5.93 9.52 -3.90
C LEU A 113 -6.05 10.85 -4.67
N SER A 114 -6.16 10.81 -5.99
CA SER A 114 -6.51 11.98 -6.79
C SER A 114 -8.02 12.29 -6.77
N ASP A 115 -8.85 11.38 -6.23
CA ASP A 115 -10.26 11.63 -5.94
C ASP A 115 -10.42 12.21 -4.52
N GLU A 116 -11.12 13.34 -4.41
CA GLU A 116 -11.30 14.05 -3.13
C GLU A 116 -12.00 13.20 -2.05
N SER A 117 -12.90 12.30 -2.44
CA SER A 117 -13.62 11.48 -1.47
C SER A 117 -12.73 10.39 -0.88
N ASP A 118 -11.90 9.78 -1.71
CA ASP A 118 -10.92 8.78 -1.28
C ASP A 118 -9.79 9.42 -0.46
N ASP A 119 -9.31 10.60 -0.85
CA ASP A 119 -8.30 11.35 -0.11
C ASP A 119 -8.79 11.72 1.31
N LEU A 120 -10.02 12.25 1.41
CA LEU A 120 -10.67 12.57 2.68
C LEU A 120 -10.89 11.33 3.54
N MET A 121 -11.32 10.22 2.95
CA MET A 121 -11.53 8.96 3.68
C MET A 121 -10.23 8.45 4.29
N VAL A 122 -9.12 8.56 3.57
CA VAL A 122 -7.79 8.19 4.07
C VAL A 122 -7.37 9.11 5.23
N ASP A 123 -7.61 10.42 5.13
CA ASP A 123 -7.29 11.35 6.22
C ASP A 123 -8.06 11.05 7.50
N VAL A 124 -9.37 10.80 7.38
CA VAL A 124 -10.23 10.43 8.50
C VAL A 124 -9.77 9.10 9.12
N LYS A 125 -9.43 8.10 8.29
CA LYS A 125 -8.85 6.84 8.78
C LYS A 125 -7.55 7.07 9.56
N GLY A 126 -6.64 7.89 9.02
CA GLY A 126 -5.39 8.25 9.69
C GLY A 126 -5.63 8.94 11.04
N LEU A 127 -6.63 9.81 11.14
CA LEU A 127 -7.01 10.46 12.40
C LEU A 127 -7.55 9.49 13.45
N ILE A 128 -8.41 8.55 13.06
CA ILE A 128 -9.01 7.57 13.98
C ILE A 128 -7.97 6.56 14.46
N ALA A 129 -7.09 6.11 13.56
CA ALA A 129 -6.07 5.10 13.89
C ALA A 129 -5.01 5.60 14.89
N ARG A 130 -4.96 6.91 15.17
CA ARG A 130 -4.09 7.54 16.17
C ARG A 130 -4.69 7.58 17.59
N GLN A 131 -5.96 7.20 17.78
CA GLN A 131 -6.64 7.18 19.09
C GLN A 131 -6.56 5.82 19.78
#